data_AF-A0A6I6JX89-F1
#
_entry.id   AF-A0A6I6JX89-F1
#
_cell.length_a   1.000
_cell.length_b   1.000
_cell.length_c   1.000
_cell.angle_alpha   90.00
_cell.angle_beta   90.00
_cell.angle_gamma   90.00
#
_symmetry.space_group_name_H-M   'P 1'
#
loop_
_entity.id
_entity.type
_entity.pdbx_description
1 polymer ?
#
loop_
_entity_poly.entity_id
_entity_poly.type
_entity_poly.pdbx_seq_one_letter_code
_entity_poly.pdbx_strand_id
1 'polypeptide(L)'
;MYNFLKNGLFIKAGAIIPEWPYVDYVGQKPIDTMTVQVYPYKESNFTLIEDEGEGFGYEKGEIATTKMTYAADESQMIFTLHTTEGDYQGRVKDRKYFIHFNIIPKPADVKLNGTTITNWEYDSETKVLSVSGITNEEEKNLSISLL
;
A
#
# COMPACT_ATOMS: atom_id res chain seq x y z
N MET A 1 -8.29 -35.67 -7.94
CA MET A 1 -7.40 -34.50 -8.08
C MET A 1 -8.27 -33.33 -8.52
N TYR A 2 -8.63 -32.41 -7.60
CA TYR A 2 -9.52 -31.29 -7.90
C TYR A 2 -8.74 -30.18 -8.63
N ASN A 3 -9.18 -29.85 -9.83
CA ASN A 3 -8.55 -28.87 -10.71
C ASN A 3 -9.06 -27.46 -10.32
N PHE A 4 -8.33 -26.77 -9.42
CA PHE A 4 -8.73 -25.46 -8.87
C PHE A 4 -8.48 -24.26 -9.79
N LEU A 5 -7.90 -24.46 -10.97
CA LEU A 5 -7.53 -23.36 -11.88
C LEU A 5 -8.57 -23.17 -12.97
N LYS A 6 -9.72 -22.56 -12.65
CA LYS A 6 -10.66 -22.12 -13.71
C LYS A 6 -11.43 -20.84 -13.44
N ASN A 7 -11.04 -20.06 -12.44
CA ASN A 7 -11.59 -18.72 -12.25
C ASN A 7 -10.43 -17.73 -12.38
N GLY A 8 -10.43 -16.95 -13.47
CA GLY A 8 -9.47 -15.87 -13.64
C GLY A 8 -9.78 -14.73 -12.70
N LEU A 9 -8.80 -14.29 -11.92
CA LEU A 9 -8.84 -13.03 -11.20
C LEU A 9 -8.07 -12.00 -12.02
N PHE A 10 -8.73 -10.89 -12.33
CA PHE A 10 -8.12 -9.79 -13.07
C PHE A 10 -8.00 -8.58 -12.16
N ILE A 11 -6.87 -7.90 -12.24
CA ILE A 11 -6.61 -6.68 -11.49
C ILE A 11 -6.76 -5.50 -12.45
N LYS A 12 -7.56 -4.52 -12.04
CA LYS A 12 -7.78 -3.31 -12.82
C LYS A 12 -6.52 -2.45 -12.79
N ALA A 13 -6.12 -1.89 -13.93
CA ALA A 13 -5.11 -0.85 -13.98
C ALA A 13 -5.56 0.35 -13.12
N GLY A 14 -4.67 0.84 -12.25
CA GLY A 14 -4.97 1.85 -11.22
C GLY A 14 -5.41 1.25 -9.89
N ALA A 15 -5.40 -0.07 -9.70
CA ALA A 15 -5.70 -0.67 -8.40
C ALA A 15 -4.59 -0.38 -7.38
N ILE A 16 -5.00 -0.04 -6.17
CA ILE A 16 -4.16 -0.01 -4.98
C ILE A 16 -4.79 -1.00 -4.00
N ILE A 17 -4.06 -2.04 -3.63
CA ILE A 17 -4.58 -3.17 -2.85
C ILE A 17 -3.71 -3.34 -1.59
N PRO A 18 -4.21 -2.97 -0.41
CA PRO A 18 -3.56 -3.31 0.85
C PRO A 18 -3.77 -4.78 1.20
N GLU A 19 -2.70 -5.42 1.66
CA GLU A 19 -2.63 -6.84 2.03
C GLU A 19 -2.00 -6.96 3.42
N TRP A 20 -2.69 -7.65 4.33
CA TRP A 20 -2.14 -8.02 5.61
C TRP A 20 -1.20 -9.22 5.48
N PRO A 21 -0.25 -9.39 6.41
CA PRO A 21 0.50 -10.62 6.49
C PRO A 21 -0.43 -11.80 6.72
N TYR A 22 0.00 -12.99 6.28
CA TYR A 22 -0.69 -14.22 6.61
C TYR A 22 -0.84 -14.39 8.13
N VAL A 23 -2.05 -14.74 8.54
CA VAL A 23 -2.47 -15.09 9.90
C VAL A 23 -3.44 -16.26 9.82
N ASP A 24 -3.48 -17.10 10.85
CA ASP A 24 -4.38 -18.25 10.89
C ASP A 24 -5.83 -17.84 11.14
N TYR A 25 -6.02 -16.72 11.84
CA TYR A 25 -7.33 -16.14 12.16
C TYR A 25 -7.25 -14.63 12.38
N VAL A 26 -8.37 -13.93 12.20
CA VAL A 26 -8.49 -12.48 12.42
C VAL A 26 -8.23 -12.17 13.90
N GLY A 27 -7.41 -11.16 14.19
CA GLY A 27 -7.07 -10.78 15.56
C GLY A 27 -5.96 -11.62 16.22
N GLN A 28 -5.33 -12.56 15.50
CA GLN A 28 -4.21 -13.35 16.04
C GLN A 28 -3.04 -12.48 16.52
N LYS A 29 -2.73 -11.41 15.78
CA LYS A 29 -1.68 -10.44 16.10
C LYS A 29 -2.06 -9.05 15.57
N PRO A 30 -1.49 -7.97 16.13
CA PRO A 30 -1.63 -6.65 15.56
C PRO A 30 -1.14 -6.61 14.11
N ILE A 31 -1.83 -5.84 13.27
CA ILE A 31 -1.41 -5.59 11.88
C ILE A 31 -0.43 -4.42 11.87
N ASP A 32 0.78 -4.71 12.34
CA ASP A 32 1.92 -3.79 12.41
C ASP A 32 2.72 -3.70 11.10
N THR A 33 2.37 -4.53 10.13
CA THR A 33 2.97 -4.59 8.80
C THR A 33 1.86 -4.69 7.75
N MET A 34 2.03 -4.01 6.62
CA MET A 34 1.10 -4.08 5.50
C MET A 34 1.85 -3.98 4.17
N THR A 35 1.50 -4.86 3.23
CA THR A 35 1.97 -4.74 1.84
C THR A 35 0.91 -3.99 1.05
N VAL A 36 1.32 -3.09 0.16
CA VAL A 36 0.41 -2.37 -0.74
C VAL A 36 0.83 -2.68 -2.16
N GLN A 37 -0.01 -3.42 -2.88
CA GLN A 37 0.15 -3.65 -4.30
C GLN A 37 -0.40 -2.45 -5.07
N VAL A 38 0.48 -1.73 -5.76
CA VAL A 38 0.13 -0.64 -6.65
C VAL A 38 0.21 -1.17 -8.08
N TYR A 39 -0.87 -0.99 -8.84
CA TYR A 39 -0.94 -1.27 -10.28
C TYR A 39 -1.07 0.06 -11.01
N PRO A 40 0.04 0.69 -11.40
CA PRO A 40 0.09 2.04 -11.97
C PRO A 40 -0.84 2.29 -13.15
N TYR A 41 -1.66 3.33 -13.07
CA TYR A 41 -2.39 3.89 -14.22
C TYR A 41 -3.00 5.25 -13.89
N LYS A 42 -2.64 6.29 -14.66
CA LYS A 42 -3.15 7.68 -14.52
C LYS A 42 -3.21 8.10 -13.04
N GLU A 43 -4.30 8.73 -12.63
CA GLU A 43 -4.62 9.00 -11.24
C GLU A 43 -5.50 7.89 -10.67
N SER A 44 -5.17 7.43 -9.47
CA SER A 44 -5.96 6.45 -8.73
C SER A 44 -5.84 6.66 -7.23
N ASN A 45 -6.78 6.10 -6.47
CA ASN A 45 -6.80 6.21 -5.02
C ASN A 45 -7.49 5.01 -4.38
N PHE A 46 -7.19 4.80 -3.10
CA PHE A 46 -7.84 3.84 -2.22
C PHE A 46 -7.84 4.42 -0.81
N THR A 47 -8.92 4.23 -0.07
CA THR A 47 -8.99 4.59 1.36
C THR A 47 -9.13 3.31 2.17
N LEU A 48 -8.11 3.00 2.95
CA LEU A 48 -8.20 1.95 3.97
C LEU A 48 -9.05 2.49 5.12
N ILE A 49 -10.08 1.75 5.51
CA ILE A 49 -10.95 2.05 6.66
C ILE A 49 -10.78 0.92 7.66
N GLU A 50 -10.56 1.27 8.92
CA GLU A 50 -10.29 0.34 10.01
C GLU A 50 -11.09 0.74 11.25
N ASP A 51 -11.52 -0.26 12.02
CA ASP A 51 -12.20 -0.10 13.31
C ASP A 51 -11.71 -1.17 14.29
N GLU A 52 -12.36 -1.29 15.45
CA GLU A 52 -12.02 -2.30 16.47
C GLU A 52 -12.29 -3.75 16.00
N GLY A 53 -13.03 -3.95 14.91
CA GLY A 53 -13.43 -5.27 14.39
C GLY A 53 -14.56 -5.96 15.18
N GLU A 54 -14.93 -5.42 16.35
CA GLU A 54 -16.04 -5.90 17.18
C GLU A 54 -16.90 -4.73 17.69
N GLY A 55 -18.17 -5.00 17.98
CA GLY A 55 -19.09 -3.99 18.52
C GLY A 55 -19.62 -3.00 17.48
N PHE A 56 -20.03 -1.81 17.96
CA PHE A 56 -20.73 -0.77 17.18
C PHE A 56 -20.03 0.59 17.26
N GLY A 57 -18.73 0.63 17.60
CA GLY A 57 -17.97 1.88 17.69
C GLY A 57 -17.97 2.67 16.37
N TYR A 58 -17.96 1.96 15.23
CA TYR A 58 -18.03 2.56 13.90
C TYR A 58 -19.29 3.45 13.70
N GLU A 59 -20.41 3.14 14.35
CA GLU A 59 -21.64 3.95 14.27
C GLU A 59 -21.49 5.31 14.96
N LYS A 60 -20.51 5.42 15.87
CA LYS A 60 -20.15 6.64 16.59
C LYS A 60 -18.94 7.35 15.99
N GLY A 61 -18.41 6.84 14.87
CA GLY A 61 -17.23 7.38 14.21
C GLY A 61 -15.90 6.92 14.80
N GLU A 62 -15.87 5.85 15.60
CA GLU A 62 -14.65 5.22 16.11
C GLU A 62 -14.01 4.38 15.00
N ILE A 63 -13.53 5.07 13.96
CA ILE A 63 -12.85 4.51 12.80
C ILE A 63 -11.55 5.27 12.56
N ALA A 64 -10.61 4.61 11.89
CA ALA A 64 -9.44 5.23 11.33
C ALA A 64 -9.43 5.06 9.81
N THR A 65 -8.99 6.09 9.09
CA THR A 65 -8.90 6.06 7.63
C THR A 65 -7.49 6.43 7.18
N THR A 66 -6.94 5.67 6.24
CA THR A 66 -5.64 5.95 5.62
C THR A 66 -5.81 6.01 4.12
N LYS A 67 -5.70 7.21 3.55
CA LYS A 67 -5.81 7.42 2.11
C LYS A 67 -4.48 7.09 1.43
N MET A 68 -4.57 6.44 0.29
CA MET A 68 -3.46 6.16 -0.61
C MET A 68 -3.80 6.72 -1.98
N THR A 69 -2.89 7.47 -2.58
CA THR A 69 -3.07 8.03 -3.92
C THR A 69 -1.89 7.69 -4.80
N TYR A 70 -2.19 7.53 -6.07
CA TYR A 70 -1.19 7.36 -7.12
C TYR A 70 -1.49 8.34 -8.24
N ALA A 71 -0.45 8.96 -8.79
CA ALA A 71 -0.50 9.76 -10.00
C ALA A 71 0.77 9.53 -10.81
N ALA A 72 0.72 9.76 -12.11
CA ALA A 72 1.92 9.80 -12.94
C ALA A 72 1.80 10.87 -14.02
N ASP A 73 2.95 11.46 -14.34
CA ASP A 73 3.16 12.27 -15.52
C ASP A 73 4.14 11.57 -16.48
N GLU A 74 4.58 12.25 -17.54
CA GLU A 74 5.50 11.66 -18.54
C GLU A 74 6.88 11.31 -17.98
N SER A 75 7.27 11.86 -16.84
CA SER A 75 8.62 11.79 -16.27
C SER A 75 8.73 11.01 -14.97
N GLN A 76 7.65 10.93 -14.20
CA GLN A 76 7.66 10.32 -12.88
C GLN A 76 6.32 9.71 -12.48
N MET A 77 6.42 8.70 -11.62
CA MET A 77 5.30 8.15 -10.88
C MET A 77 5.36 8.64 -9.44
N ILE A 78 4.21 8.98 -8.86
CA ILE A 78 4.09 9.48 -7.49
C ILE A 78 3.05 8.64 -6.76
N PHE A 79 3.44 8.06 -5.63
CA PHE A 79 2.55 7.44 -4.67
C PHE A 79 2.58 8.20 -3.35
N THR A 80 1.42 8.49 -2.79
CA THR A 80 1.30 9.15 -1.49
C THR A 80 0.54 8.25 -0.53
N LEU A 81 1.19 7.91 0.59
CA LEU A 81 0.53 7.38 1.78
C LEU A 81 0.21 8.57 2.68
N HIS A 82 -1.06 8.92 2.80
CA HIS A 82 -1.51 10.04 3.63
C HIS A 82 -1.47 9.64 5.10
N THR A 83 -1.34 10.63 5.98
CA THR A 83 -1.46 10.43 7.43
C THR A 83 -2.81 9.76 7.76
N THR A 84 -2.81 8.83 8.71
CA THR A 84 -4.05 8.22 9.20
C THR A 84 -4.90 9.24 9.97
N GLU A 85 -6.16 9.38 9.59
CA GLU A 85 -7.15 10.23 10.25
C GLU A 85 -8.12 9.38 11.08
N GLY A 86 -8.52 9.88 12.25
CA GLY A 86 -9.39 9.14 13.18
C GLY A 86 -8.64 8.18 14.10
N ASP A 87 -9.38 7.53 14.99
CA ASP A 87 -8.83 6.60 15.98
C ASP A 87 -9.90 5.61 16.44
N TYR A 88 -9.44 4.46 16.94
CA TYR A 88 -10.28 3.46 17.60
C TYR A 88 -9.44 2.74 18.66
N GLN A 89 -10.11 2.04 19.57
CA GLN A 89 -9.43 1.31 20.63
C GLN A 89 -8.52 0.22 20.06
N GLY A 90 -7.22 0.26 20.40
CA GLY A 90 -6.25 -0.74 19.95
C GLY A 90 -5.64 -0.47 18.56
N ARG A 91 -5.89 0.70 17.95
CA ARG A 91 -5.27 1.06 16.67
C ARG A 91 -3.74 1.01 16.73
N VAL A 92 -3.15 0.36 15.72
CA VAL A 92 -1.70 0.37 15.50
C VAL A 92 -1.27 1.75 14.97
N LYS A 93 -0.43 2.44 15.75
CA LYS A 93 0.10 3.77 15.37
C LYS A 93 1.34 3.70 14.50
N ASP A 94 2.22 2.74 14.78
CA ASP A 94 3.53 2.62 14.14
C ASP A 94 3.53 1.48 13.12
N ARG A 95 2.70 1.60 12.07
CA ARG A 95 2.60 0.56 11.04
C ARG A 95 3.70 0.72 10.01
N LYS A 96 4.34 -0.40 9.66
CA LYS A 96 5.34 -0.49 8.58
C LYS A 96 4.66 -0.91 7.28
N TYR A 97 5.02 -0.24 6.19
CA TYR A 97 4.47 -0.47 4.87
C TYR A 97 5.56 -0.96 3.92
N PHE A 98 5.20 -1.95 3.11
CA PHE A 98 5.94 -2.39 1.93
C PHE A 98 5.12 -2.01 0.70
N ILE A 99 5.67 -1.19 -0.19
CA ILE A 99 4.95 -0.72 -1.39
C ILE A 99 5.52 -1.44 -2.60
N HIS A 100 4.67 -2.19 -3.30
CA HIS A 100 5.04 -2.94 -4.50
C HIS A 100 4.40 -2.28 -5.72
N PHE A 101 5.21 -1.74 -6.62
CA PHE A 101 4.75 -1.22 -7.91
C PHE A 101 4.88 -2.31 -8.96
N ASN A 102 3.74 -2.77 -9.45
CA ASN A 102 3.66 -3.91 -10.35
C ASN A 102 3.69 -3.48 -11.82
N ILE A 103 4.41 -4.24 -12.66
CA ILE A 103 4.44 -4.07 -14.13
C ILE A 103 4.98 -2.69 -14.53
N ILE A 104 6.10 -2.28 -13.95
CA ILE A 104 6.77 -1.00 -14.27
C ILE A 104 8.15 -1.21 -14.89
N PRO A 105 8.63 -0.28 -15.74
CA PRO A 105 10.03 -0.30 -16.15
C PRO A 105 10.95 -0.11 -14.94
N LYS A 106 12.21 -0.55 -15.08
CA LYS A 106 13.21 -0.40 -14.03
C LYS A 106 13.36 1.09 -13.68
N PRO A 107 13.21 1.47 -12.40
CA PRO A 107 13.44 2.85 -11.98
C PRO A 107 14.89 3.29 -12.15
N ALA A 108 15.08 4.57 -12.48
CA ALA A 108 16.36 5.25 -12.42
C ALA A 108 16.69 5.70 -10.98
N ASP A 109 15.68 6.19 -10.26
CA ASP A 109 15.78 6.69 -8.90
C ASP A 109 14.45 6.52 -8.15
N VAL A 110 14.54 6.39 -6.83
CA VAL A 110 13.39 6.35 -5.92
C VAL A 110 13.66 7.34 -4.79
N LYS A 111 12.70 8.22 -4.55
CA LYS A 111 12.77 9.24 -3.50
C LYS A 111 11.62 9.08 -2.50
N LEU A 112 11.94 9.25 -1.22
CA LEU A 112 10.97 9.43 -0.15
C LEU A 112 11.03 10.88 0.32
N ASN A 113 9.91 11.60 0.21
CA ASN A 113 9.81 13.01 0.59
C ASN A 113 10.93 13.87 -0.03
N GLY A 114 11.22 13.63 -1.32
CA GLY A 114 12.26 14.33 -2.07
C GLY A 114 13.71 13.86 -1.83
N THR A 115 13.94 12.95 -0.87
CA THR A 115 15.28 12.40 -0.58
C THR A 115 15.44 11.04 -1.26
N THR A 116 16.52 10.85 -2.02
CA THR A 116 16.86 9.55 -2.63
C THR A 116 17.05 8.49 -1.55
N ILE A 117 16.46 7.32 -1.78
CA ILE A 117 16.52 6.18 -0.86
C ILE A 117 17.13 4.94 -1.53
N THR A 118 17.63 4.02 -0.71
CA THR A 118 18.29 2.77 -1.18
C THR A 118 17.59 1.51 -0.69
N ASN A 119 16.59 1.64 0.18
CA ASN A 119 15.78 0.56 0.72
C ASN A 119 14.67 0.13 -0.26
N TRP A 120 15.06 -0.12 -1.51
CA TRP A 120 14.21 -0.66 -2.55
C TRP A 120 14.94 -1.72 -3.38
N GLU A 121 14.17 -2.62 -3.97
CA GLU A 121 14.64 -3.71 -4.83
C GLU A 121 13.79 -3.75 -6.10
N TYR A 122 14.39 -4.17 -7.22
CA TYR A 122 13.67 -4.34 -8.49
C TYR A 122 13.90 -5.73 -9.05
N ASP A 123 12.81 -6.46 -9.26
CA ASP A 123 12.79 -7.73 -9.97
C ASP A 123 12.51 -7.48 -11.45
N SER A 124 13.49 -7.76 -12.31
CA SER A 124 13.35 -7.56 -13.76
C SER A 124 12.55 -8.66 -14.47
N GLU A 125 12.36 -9.82 -13.86
CA GLU A 125 11.54 -10.90 -14.42
C GLU A 125 10.06 -10.59 -14.23
N THR A 126 9.66 -10.21 -13.02
CA THR A 126 8.27 -9.88 -12.69
C THR A 126 7.93 -8.40 -12.92
N LYS A 127 8.94 -7.54 -13.15
CA LYS A 127 8.82 -6.09 -13.31
C LYS A 127 8.19 -5.41 -12.09
N VAL A 128 8.63 -5.82 -10.91
CA VAL A 128 8.15 -5.31 -9.62
C VAL A 128 9.24 -4.49 -8.95
N LEU A 129 8.89 -3.26 -8.55
CA LEU A 129 9.67 -2.46 -7.60
C LEU A 129 9.09 -2.64 -6.20
N SER A 130 9.91 -3.09 -5.26
CA SER A 130 9.56 -3.19 -3.85
C SER A 130 10.26 -2.10 -3.05
N VAL A 131 9.51 -1.25 -2.35
CA VAL A 131 10.02 -0.21 -1.45
C VAL A 131 9.64 -0.56 -0.02
N SER A 132 10.60 -0.49 0.90
CA SER A 132 10.40 -0.83 2.32
C SER A 132 10.59 0.39 3.22
N GLY A 133 10.43 0.23 4.55
CA GLY A 133 10.76 1.28 5.52
C GLY A 133 9.81 2.48 5.53
N ILE A 134 8.60 2.32 5.02
CA ILE A 134 7.56 3.37 4.97
C ILE A 134 6.70 3.26 6.23
N THR A 135 6.35 4.38 6.85
CA THR A 135 5.48 4.47 8.03
C THR A 135 4.38 5.51 7.82
N ASN A 136 3.28 5.42 8.57
CA ASN A 136 2.10 6.30 8.43
C ASN A 136 1.98 7.37 9.53
N GLU A 137 3.02 7.60 10.33
CA GLU A 137 3.03 8.69 11.34
C GLU A 137 2.91 10.08 10.70
N GLU A 138 3.43 10.22 9.48
CA GLU A 138 3.37 11.41 8.65
C GLU A 138 3.11 10.99 7.21
N GLU A 139 2.61 11.93 6.39
CA GLU A 139 2.48 11.72 4.96
C GLU A 139 3.82 11.31 4.33
N LYS A 140 3.78 10.26 3.51
CA LYS A 140 4.92 9.76 2.76
C LYS A 140 4.66 9.87 1.27
N ASN A 141 5.50 10.63 0.58
CA ASN A 141 5.51 10.78 -0.85
C ASN A 141 6.68 9.96 -1.44
N LEU A 142 6.34 8.92 -2.20
CA LEU A 142 7.28 8.15 -3.01
C LEU A 142 7.26 8.67 -4.44
N SER A 143 8.38 9.22 -4.89
CA SER A 143 8.58 9.60 -6.30
C SER A 143 9.51 8.59 -6.97
N ILE A 144 9.09 8.05 -8.11
CA ILE A 144 9.82 7.05 -8.89
C ILE A 144 10.12 7.66 -10.26
N SER A 145 11.40 7.87 -10.54
CA SER A 145 11.86 8.35 -11.85
C SER A 145 12.11 7.15 -12.76
N LEU A 146 11.57 7.21 -13.97
CA LEU A 146 11.75 6.15 -14.97
C LEU A 146 12.95 6.48 -15.87
N LEU A 147 13.59 5.44 -16.41
CA LEU A 147 14.67 5.56 -17.41
C LEU A 147 14.14 5.94 -18.79
#